data_AF-A0A0Q7BMA3-F1
#
_entry.id   AF-A0A0Q7BMA3-F1
#
_cell.length_a   1.000
_cell.length_b   1.000
_cell.length_c   1.000
_cell.angle_alpha   90.00
_cell.angle_beta   90.00
_cell.angle_gamma   90.00
#
_symmetry.space_group_name_H-M   'P 1'
#
loop_
_entity.id
_entity.type
_entity.pdbx_description
1 polymer ?
#
loop_
_entity_poly.entity_id
_entity_poly.type
_entity_poly.pdbx_seq_one_letter_code
_entity_poly.pdbx_strand_id
1 'polypeptide(L)'
;MTLWYLARAAGLIAFLAATGSVVLGALASTGHRADDRSRDRRVLRQLAHRSAAVVTVAMLGLHVVLVVTDSFVDLSVPGALVPFTAGYRGFALGLGTLAAYSLAAVAVSGAARGRLAASARSARHWRALHASAYVVWLLSLGHGILAGTDTGRWWTWVLYAGCAAAVAGALVARLVVADRHESTSPLAAARRQLTTGGVR
;
A
#
# COMPACT_ATOMS: atom_id res chain seq x y z
N MET A 1 -11.16 -18.92 -21.86
CA MET A 1 -12.31 -18.49 -21.01
C MET A 1 -12.03 -18.59 -19.52
N THR A 2 -11.45 -19.68 -19.01
CA THR A 2 -11.14 -19.86 -17.58
C THR A 2 -9.99 -18.97 -17.07
N LEU A 3 -8.91 -18.81 -17.85
CA LEU A 3 -7.76 -17.98 -17.49
C LEU A 3 -8.14 -16.52 -17.25
N TRP A 4 -8.98 -15.94 -18.11
CA TRP A 4 -9.56 -14.61 -17.93
C TRP A 4 -10.28 -14.39 -16.58
N TYR A 5 -11.15 -15.32 -16.16
CA TYR A 5 -11.83 -15.20 -14.86
C TYR A 5 -10.84 -15.30 -13.69
N LEU A 6 -9.85 -16.19 -13.82
CA LEU A 6 -8.80 -16.34 -12.82
C LEU A 6 -7.92 -15.08 -12.73
N ALA A 7 -7.61 -14.45 -13.87
CA ALA A 7 -6.86 -13.20 -13.93
C ALA A 7 -7.59 -12.08 -13.18
N ARG A 8 -8.92 -11.94 -13.38
CA ARG A 8 -9.75 -10.95 -12.67
C ARG A 8 -9.81 -11.20 -11.18
N ALA A 9 -10.04 -12.46 -10.78
CA ALA A 9 -10.05 -12.85 -9.38
C ALA A 9 -8.70 -12.56 -8.71
N ALA A 10 -7.59 -12.94 -9.35
CA ALA A 10 -6.24 -12.65 -8.86
C ALA A 10 -6.00 -11.14 -8.69
N GLY A 11 -6.44 -10.32 -9.64
CA GLY A 11 -6.34 -8.85 -9.56
C GLY A 11 -7.12 -8.26 -8.38
N LEU A 12 -8.36 -8.72 -8.16
CA LEU A 12 -9.18 -8.27 -7.03
C LEU A 12 -8.61 -8.71 -5.68
N ILE A 13 -8.14 -9.95 -5.57
CA ILE A 13 -7.50 -10.47 -4.35
C ILE A 13 -6.20 -9.69 -4.08
N ALA A 14 -5.39 -9.41 -5.11
CA ALA A 14 -4.18 -8.60 -4.98
C ALA A 14 -4.52 -7.20 -4.42
N PHE A 15 -5.57 -6.55 -4.93
CA PHE A 15 -6.02 -5.24 -4.47
C PHE A 15 -6.55 -5.25 -3.03
N LEU A 16 -7.34 -6.26 -2.64
CA LEU A 16 -7.83 -6.44 -1.28
C LEU A 16 -6.68 -6.68 -0.30
N ALA A 17 -5.74 -7.57 -0.66
CA ALA A 17 -4.55 -7.83 0.14
C ALA A 17 -3.67 -6.58 0.26
N ALA A 18 -3.52 -5.80 -0.81
CA ALA A 18 -2.77 -4.55 -0.80
C ALA A 18 -3.40 -3.53 0.16
N THR A 19 -4.73 -3.41 0.12
CA THR A 19 -5.51 -2.56 1.02
C THR A 19 -5.28 -2.98 2.48
N GLY A 20 -5.41 -4.27 2.78
CA GLY A 20 -5.15 -4.81 4.12
C GLY A 20 -3.73 -4.54 4.59
N SER A 21 -2.73 -4.74 3.71
CA SER A 21 -1.33 -4.44 3.99
C SER A 21 -1.11 -2.96 4.32
N VAL A 22 -1.65 -2.04 3.52
CA VAL A 22 -1.55 -0.58 3.75
C VAL A 22 -2.22 -0.16 5.05
N VAL A 23 -3.42 -0.66 5.33
CA VAL A 23 -4.15 -0.38 6.59
C VAL A 23 -3.36 -0.88 7.80
N LEU A 24 -2.89 -2.13 7.77
CA LEU A 24 -2.10 -2.71 8.86
C LEU A 24 -0.77 -1.97 9.05
N GLY A 25 -0.11 -1.55 7.97
CA GLY A 25 1.11 -0.77 8.00
C GLY A 25 0.89 0.62 8.61
N ALA A 26 -0.19 1.30 8.23
CA ALA A 26 -0.58 2.58 8.81
C ALA A 26 -0.82 2.47 10.32
N LEU A 27 -1.58 1.45 10.75
CA LEU A 27 -1.91 1.21 12.16
C LEU A 27 -0.72 0.69 13.01
N ALA A 28 0.24 0.00 12.40
CA ALA A 28 1.44 -0.48 13.10
C ALA A 28 2.41 0.66 13.46
N SER A 29 2.31 1.80 12.77
CA SER A 29 3.11 2.99 13.06
C SER A 29 2.64 3.79 14.29
N THR A 30 1.52 3.38 14.91
CA THR A 30 0.69 4.23 15.76
C THR A 30 0.82 3.98 17.29
N GLY A 31 1.61 3.01 17.77
CA GLY A 31 1.53 2.61 19.20
C GLY A 31 2.84 2.44 19.98
N HIS A 32 3.25 3.41 20.79
CA HIS A 32 4.38 3.28 21.75
C HIS A 32 3.91 3.15 23.21
N ARG A 33 2.86 2.38 23.50
CA ARG A 33 2.56 2.03 24.90
C ARG A 33 3.43 0.85 25.31
N ALA A 34 4.05 0.92 26.49
CA ALA A 34 5.05 -0.01 26.99
C ALA A 34 4.42 -1.12 27.87
N ASP A 35 3.28 -1.67 27.45
CA ASP A 35 2.62 -2.79 28.16
C ASP A 35 2.70 -4.07 27.30
N ASP A 36 2.85 -5.24 27.92
CA ASP A 36 3.09 -6.51 27.23
C ASP A 36 1.99 -6.86 26.22
N ARG A 37 0.73 -6.56 26.57
CA ARG A 37 -0.43 -6.76 25.67
C ARG A 37 -0.33 -5.95 24.38
N SER A 38 0.37 -4.82 24.41
CA SER A 38 0.59 -3.98 23.23
C SER A 38 1.72 -4.51 22.33
N ARG A 39 2.70 -5.22 22.92
CA ARG A 39 3.79 -5.89 22.21
C ARG A 39 3.27 -7.06 21.38
N ASP A 40 2.42 -7.91 21.96
CA ASP A 40 1.82 -9.05 21.25
C ASP A 40 0.97 -8.59 20.07
N ARG A 41 0.14 -7.57 20.28
CA ARG A 41 -0.66 -6.96 19.20
C ARG A 41 0.21 -6.36 18.10
N ARG A 42 1.38 -5.82 18.43
CA ARG A 42 2.34 -5.29 17.44
C ARG A 42 2.95 -6.43 16.61
N VAL A 43 3.34 -7.54 17.24
CA VAL A 43 3.86 -8.72 16.54
C VAL A 43 2.81 -9.29 15.59
N LEU A 44 1.57 -9.48 16.06
CA LEU A 44 0.46 -9.98 15.24
C LEU A 44 0.17 -9.07 14.05
N ARG A 45 0.12 -7.75 14.25
CA ARG A 45 -0.08 -6.78 13.15
C ARG A 45 1.07 -6.81 12.15
N GLN A 46 2.31 -6.95 12.62
CA GLN A 46 3.47 -7.05 11.74
C GLN A 46 3.45 -8.34 10.91
N LEU A 47 3.03 -9.45 11.51
CA LEU A 47 2.87 -10.73 10.82
C LEU A 47 1.75 -10.65 9.79
N ALA A 48 0.60 -10.08 10.16
CA ALA A 48 -0.54 -9.87 9.26
C ALA A 48 -0.22 -8.92 8.10
N HIS A 49 0.54 -7.85 8.36
CA HIS A 49 1.00 -6.95 7.30
C HIS A 49 1.93 -7.67 6.32
N ARG A 50 2.87 -8.47 6.83
CA ARG A 50 3.78 -9.26 5.98
C ARG A 50 3.05 -10.33 5.18
N SER A 51 2.11 -11.05 5.79
CA SER A 51 1.32 -12.07 5.08
C SER A 51 0.47 -11.42 3.98
N ALA A 52 -0.21 -10.31 4.29
CA ALA A 52 -0.96 -9.54 3.30
C ALA A 52 -0.06 -9.06 2.15
N ALA A 53 1.13 -8.52 2.45
CA ALA A 53 2.09 -8.10 1.42
C ALA A 53 2.55 -9.25 0.53
N VAL A 54 2.83 -10.43 1.09
CA VAL A 54 3.19 -11.63 0.32
C VAL A 54 2.04 -12.07 -0.58
N VAL A 55 0.80 -12.09 -0.05
CA VAL A 55 -0.39 -12.40 -0.85
C VAL A 55 -0.57 -11.39 -1.99
N THR A 56 -0.38 -10.09 -1.75
CA THR A 56 -0.42 -9.07 -2.80
C THR A 56 0.57 -9.37 -3.92
N VAL A 57 1.83 -9.63 -3.58
CA VAL A 57 2.88 -9.89 -4.58
C VAL A 57 2.59 -11.18 -5.36
N ALA A 58 2.20 -12.25 -4.67
CA ALA A 58 1.88 -13.53 -5.29
C ALA A 58 0.68 -13.43 -6.25
N MET A 59 -0.40 -12.76 -5.80
CA MET A 59 -1.61 -12.58 -6.60
C MET A 59 -1.40 -11.60 -7.75
N LEU A 60 -0.56 -10.57 -7.59
CA LEU A 60 -0.16 -9.71 -8.70
C LEU A 60 0.64 -10.48 -9.74
N GLY A 61 1.61 -11.29 -9.31
CA GLY A 61 2.40 -12.14 -10.21
C GLY A 61 1.49 -13.07 -11.01
N LEU A 62 0.56 -13.74 -10.32
CA LEU A 62 -0.45 -14.58 -10.97
C LEU A 62 -1.33 -13.78 -11.95
N HIS A 63 -1.82 -12.61 -11.54
CA HIS A 63 -2.63 -11.73 -12.39
C HIS A 63 -1.89 -11.36 -13.68
N VAL A 64 -0.65 -10.88 -13.58
CA VAL A 64 0.17 -10.48 -14.73
C VAL A 64 0.44 -11.67 -15.64
N VAL A 65 0.86 -12.82 -15.09
CA VAL A 65 1.10 -14.04 -15.89
C VAL A 65 -0.16 -14.44 -16.64
N LEU A 66 -1.31 -14.50 -15.97
CA LEU A 66 -2.55 -14.89 -16.61
C LEU A 66 -2.96 -13.90 -17.70
N VAL A 67 -2.88 -12.60 -17.46
CA VAL A 67 -3.22 -11.58 -18.47
C VAL A 67 -2.30 -11.65 -19.70
N VAL A 68 -1.00 -11.91 -19.52
CA VAL A 68 -0.04 -12.01 -20.64
C VAL A 68 -0.19 -13.32 -21.41
N THR A 69 -0.54 -14.42 -20.74
CA THR A 69 -0.71 -15.74 -21.38
C THR A 69 -2.09 -15.96 -21.99
N ASP A 70 -3.08 -15.15 -21.60
CA ASP A 70 -4.46 -15.31 -22.05
C ASP A 70 -4.65 -14.68 -23.43
N SER A 71 -5.18 -15.45 -24.37
CA SER A 71 -5.38 -15.05 -25.77
C SER A 71 -6.60 -14.16 -25.99
N PHE A 72 -7.32 -13.77 -24.93
CA PHE A 72 -8.53 -12.94 -25.03
C PHE A 72 -8.19 -11.46 -25.20
N VAL A 73 -6.96 -11.05 -24.89
CA VAL A 73 -6.44 -9.71 -25.15
C VAL A 73 -5.16 -9.87 -25.96
N ASP A 74 -5.12 -9.34 -27.18
CA ASP A 74 -3.88 -9.25 -27.99
C ASP A 74 -2.91 -8.24 -27.35
N LEU A 75 -2.37 -8.60 -26.18
CA LEU A 75 -1.40 -7.83 -25.45
C LEU A 75 0.00 -8.31 -25.82
N SER A 76 0.72 -7.50 -26.57
CA SER A 76 2.13 -7.76 -26.83
C SER A 76 2.96 -7.62 -25.54
N VAL A 77 4.01 -8.42 -25.40
CA VAL A 77 4.94 -8.35 -24.26
C VAL A 77 5.48 -6.93 -24.03
N PRO A 78 5.88 -6.17 -25.08
CA PRO A 78 6.28 -4.76 -24.91
C PRO A 78 5.16 -3.87 -24.37
N GLY A 79 3.90 -4.13 -24.75
CA GLY A 79 2.73 -3.40 -24.25
C GLY A 79 2.43 -3.67 -22.77
N ALA A 80 2.86 -4.82 -22.23
CA ALA A 80 2.75 -5.13 -20.81
C ALA A 80 3.87 -4.51 -19.97
N LEU A 81 5.08 -4.42 -20.53
CA LEU A 81 6.28 -3.98 -19.82
C LEU A 81 6.57 -2.49 -19.93
N VAL A 82 6.27 -1.86 -21.08
CA VAL A 82 6.51 -0.43 -21.25
C VAL A 82 5.19 0.31 -20.96
N PRO A 83 5.16 1.20 -19.95
CA PRO A 83 3.93 1.88 -19.61
C PRO A 83 3.45 2.73 -20.81
N PHE A 84 2.14 2.72 -21.04
CA PHE A 84 1.46 3.53 -22.05
C PHE A 84 1.71 3.16 -23.52
N THR A 85 2.36 2.02 -23.81
CA THR A 85 2.60 1.58 -25.20
C THR A 85 1.60 0.53 -25.70
N ALA A 86 0.74 -0.01 -24.83
CA ALA A 86 -0.28 -0.97 -25.24
C ALA A 86 -1.32 -0.33 -26.17
N GLY A 87 -1.56 -0.95 -27.32
CA GLY A 87 -2.61 -0.52 -28.27
C GLY A 87 -4.03 -0.66 -27.71
N TYR A 88 -4.22 -1.56 -26.73
CA TYR A 88 -5.47 -1.74 -26.01
C TYR A 88 -5.43 -1.05 -24.64
N ARG A 89 -6.32 -0.08 -24.41
CA ARG A 89 -6.48 0.68 -23.14
C ARG A 89 -5.12 1.14 -22.53
N GLY A 90 -4.23 1.67 -23.38
CA GLY A 90 -2.84 1.98 -23.03
C GLY A 90 -2.65 2.80 -21.77
N PHE A 91 -3.52 3.79 -21.50
CA PHE A 91 -3.47 4.56 -20.26
C PHE A 91 -3.69 3.69 -19.02
N ALA A 92 -4.74 2.88 -19.02
CA ALA A 92 -5.08 2.01 -17.89
C ALA A 92 -4.01 0.93 -17.66
N LEU A 93 -3.48 0.34 -18.73
CA LEU A 93 -2.39 -0.63 -18.64
C LEU A 93 -1.09 0.02 -18.13
N GLY A 94 -0.77 1.23 -18.60
CA GLY A 94 0.39 1.96 -18.11
C GLY A 94 0.36 2.25 -16.61
N LEU A 95 -0.82 2.57 -16.05
CA LEU A 95 -0.99 2.66 -14.59
C LEU A 95 -0.69 1.33 -13.90
N GLY A 96 -1.14 0.20 -14.47
CA GLY A 96 -0.88 -1.14 -13.95
C GLY A 96 0.62 -1.48 -13.97
N THR A 97 1.31 -1.18 -15.06
CA THR A 97 2.77 -1.37 -15.19
C THR A 97 3.53 -0.52 -14.16
N LEU A 98 3.18 0.77 -14.03
CA LEU A 98 3.79 1.65 -13.01
C LEU A 98 3.51 1.16 -11.58
N ALA A 99 2.29 0.69 -11.31
CA ALA A 99 1.93 0.11 -10.02
C ALA A 99 2.76 -1.15 -9.72
N ALA A 100 2.93 -2.04 -10.70
CA ALA A 100 3.70 -3.27 -10.55
C ALA A 100 5.19 -3.00 -10.24
N TYR A 101 5.82 -2.07 -10.98
CA TYR A 101 7.21 -1.69 -10.75
C TYR A 101 7.40 -1.00 -9.39
N SER A 102 6.49 -0.10 -9.05
CA SER A 102 6.52 0.58 -7.76
C SER A 102 6.28 -0.39 -6.60
N LEU A 103 5.36 -1.36 -6.76
CA LEU A 103 5.14 -2.42 -5.77
C LEU A 103 6.39 -3.27 -5.59
N ALA A 104 7.07 -3.65 -6.67
CA ALA A 104 8.31 -4.43 -6.59
C ALA A 104 9.37 -3.68 -5.76
N ALA A 105 9.55 -2.37 -6.01
CA ALA A 105 10.46 -1.53 -5.23
C ALA A 105 10.05 -1.45 -3.74
N VAL A 106 8.75 -1.29 -3.45
CA VAL A 106 8.22 -1.27 -2.07
C VAL A 106 8.40 -2.63 -1.38
N ALA A 107 8.19 -3.73 -2.08
CA ALA A 107 8.33 -5.09 -1.55
C ALA A 107 9.80 -5.40 -1.23
N VAL A 108 10.72 -5.09 -2.15
CA VAL A 108 12.17 -5.26 -1.95
C VAL A 108 12.66 -4.38 -0.80
N SER A 109 12.25 -3.11 -0.74
CA SER A 109 12.62 -2.22 0.37
C SER A 109 12.04 -2.68 1.71
N GLY A 110 10.84 -3.26 1.72
CA GLY A 110 10.22 -3.87 2.89
C GLY A 110 10.99 -5.10 3.40
N ALA A 111 11.39 -6.00 2.49
CA ALA A 111 12.21 -7.16 2.82
C ALA A 111 13.60 -6.76 3.34
N ALA A 112 14.20 -5.72 2.75
CA ALA A 112 15.49 -5.18 3.14
C ALA A 112 15.47 -4.28 4.39
N ARG A 113 14.32 -4.13 5.08
CA ARG A 113 14.16 -3.22 6.24
C ARG A 113 15.26 -3.36 7.28
N GLY A 114 15.67 -4.59 7.60
CA GLY A 114 16.72 -4.84 8.61
C GLY A 114 18.05 -4.17 8.27
N ARG A 115 18.42 -4.13 6.98
CA ARG A 115 19.66 -3.50 6.50
C ARG A 115 19.49 -1.99 6.32
N LEU A 116 18.32 -1.56 5.82
CA LEU A 116 18.04 -0.15 5.55
C LEU A 116 17.67 0.65 6.81
N ALA A 117 17.34 -0.01 7.91
CA ALA A 117 17.09 0.65 9.20
C ALA A 117 18.34 0.78 10.08
N ALA A 118 19.54 0.43 9.57
CA ALA A 118 20.78 0.39 10.35
C ALA A 118 21.32 1.79 10.75
N SER A 119 20.94 2.85 10.03
CA SER A 119 21.33 4.23 10.33
C SER A 119 20.11 5.14 10.30
N ALA A 120 20.10 6.21 11.11
CA ALA A 120 19.02 7.19 11.13
C ALA A 120 18.74 7.79 9.72
N ARG A 121 19.79 8.02 8.92
CA ARG A 121 19.64 8.53 7.54
C ARG A 121 19.00 7.46 6.64
N SER A 122 19.50 6.22 6.68
CA SER A 122 18.97 5.13 5.86
C SER A 122 17.52 4.80 6.24
N ALA A 123 17.19 4.83 7.54
CA ALA A 123 15.84 4.61 8.05
C ALA A 123 14.84 5.69 7.61
N ARG A 124 15.28 6.93 7.34
CA ARG A 124 14.43 7.97 6.75
C ARG A 124 14.14 7.69 5.27
N HIS A 125 15.17 7.35 4.49
CA HIS A 125 15.00 6.99 3.08
C HIS A 125 14.12 5.76 2.91
N TRP A 126 14.32 4.73 3.73
CA TRP A 126 13.48 3.54 3.75
C TRP A 126 12.01 3.89 4.04
N ARG A 127 11.74 4.74 5.04
CA ARG A 127 10.36 5.17 5.34
C ARG A 127 9.73 5.94 4.17
N ALA A 128 10.49 6.82 3.51
CA ALA A 128 10.01 7.57 2.36
C ALA A 128 9.69 6.65 1.18
N LEU A 129 10.59 5.72 0.85
CA LEU A 129 10.38 4.72 -0.20
C LEU A 129 9.20 3.81 0.14
N HIS A 130 9.12 3.30 1.36
CA HIS A 130 8.02 2.43 1.76
C HIS A 130 6.67 3.16 1.82
N ALA A 131 6.67 4.47 2.11
CA ALA A 131 5.46 5.30 2.05
C ALA A 131 4.92 5.45 0.61
N SER A 132 5.72 5.21 -0.43
CA SER A 132 5.21 5.15 -1.80
C SER A 132 4.18 4.02 -2.01
N ALA A 133 4.03 3.08 -1.07
CA ALA A 133 2.95 2.10 -1.06
C ALA A 133 1.54 2.72 -1.16
N TYR A 134 1.33 3.95 -0.66
CA TYR A 134 0.06 4.66 -0.83
C TYR A 134 -0.16 5.05 -2.30
N VAL A 135 0.91 5.47 -3.00
CA VAL A 135 0.86 5.79 -4.43
C VAL A 135 0.64 4.52 -5.24
N VAL A 136 1.32 3.42 -4.90
CA VAL A 136 1.09 2.10 -5.51
C VAL A 136 -0.38 1.70 -5.39
N TRP A 137 -0.96 1.84 -4.21
CA TRP A 137 -2.36 1.52 -3.98
C TRP A 137 -3.31 2.38 -4.84
N LEU A 138 -3.04 3.68 -4.97
CA LEU A 138 -3.81 4.58 -5.84
C LEU A 138 -3.68 4.22 -7.32
N LEU A 139 -2.47 3.92 -7.79
CA LEU A 139 -2.24 3.47 -9.17
C LEU A 139 -2.99 2.17 -9.46
N SER A 140 -2.96 1.21 -8.52
CA SER A 140 -3.71 -0.05 -8.61
C SER A 140 -5.22 0.16 -8.64
N LEU A 141 -5.75 1.08 -7.82
CA LEU A 141 -7.18 1.44 -7.84
C LEU A 141 -7.56 2.08 -9.19
N GLY A 142 -6.76 3.03 -9.67
CA GLY A 142 -6.96 3.67 -10.97
C GLY A 142 -6.91 2.66 -12.12
N HIS A 143 -5.94 1.76 -12.12
CA HIS A 143 -5.87 0.64 -13.05
C HIS A 143 -7.13 -0.24 -12.96
N GLY A 144 -7.56 -0.65 -11.76
CA GLY A 144 -8.76 -1.46 -11.57
C GLY A 144 -10.04 -0.81 -12.09
N ILE A 145 -10.22 0.50 -11.85
CA ILE A 145 -11.37 1.26 -12.37
C ILE A 145 -11.31 1.36 -13.90
N LEU A 146 -10.15 1.72 -14.45
CA LEU A 146 -9.98 2.05 -15.86
C LEU A 146 -9.71 0.86 -16.78
N ALA A 147 -9.32 -0.30 -16.24
CA ALA A 147 -9.08 -1.54 -16.99
C ALA A 147 -10.08 -2.66 -16.63
N GLY A 148 -10.65 -2.64 -15.42
CA GLY A 148 -11.55 -3.68 -14.94
C GLY A 148 -12.81 -3.79 -15.79
N THR A 149 -13.14 -5.01 -16.22
CA THR A 149 -14.42 -5.29 -16.90
C THR A 149 -15.58 -5.44 -15.92
N ASP A 150 -15.31 -5.54 -14.62
CA ASP A 150 -16.32 -5.54 -13.55
C ASP A 150 -16.72 -4.13 -13.09
N THR A 151 -16.07 -3.05 -13.55
CA THR A 151 -16.36 -1.68 -13.09
C THR A 151 -17.80 -1.25 -13.39
N GLY A 152 -18.47 -1.88 -14.35
CA GLY A 152 -19.91 -1.67 -14.61
C GLY A 152 -20.85 -2.29 -13.57
N ARG A 153 -20.33 -3.10 -12.63
CA ARG A 153 -21.13 -3.77 -11.60
C ARG A 153 -21.10 -3.00 -10.28
N TRP A 154 -22.26 -2.84 -9.66
CA TRP A 154 -22.42 -2.07 -8.42
C TRP A 154 -21.54 -2.57 -7.26
N TRP A 155 -21.35 -3.90 -7.15
CA TRP A 155 -20.56 -4.50 -6.07
C TRP A 155 -19.08 -4.10 -6.14
N THR A 156 -18.55 -3.85 -7.34
CA THR A 156 -17.17 -3.41 -7.55
C THR A 156 -16.95 -2.01 -6.97
N TRP A 157 -17.93 -1.13 -7.13
CA TRP A 157 -17.91 0.21 -6.53
C TRP A 157 -17.99 0.17 -5.00
N VAL A 158 -18.83 -0.71 -4.45
CA VAL A 158 -18.89 -0.92 -3.00
C VAL A 158 -17.54 -1.42 -2.47
N LEU A 159 -16.89 -2.34 -3.19
CA LEU A 159 -15.56 -2.82 -2.84
C LEU A 159 -14.52 -1.69 -2.89
N TYR A 160 -14.47 -0.90 -3.96
CA TYR A 160 -13.53 0.22 -4.10
C TYR A 160 -13.75 1.29 -3.03
N ALA A 161 -15.00 1.67 -2.78
CA ALA A 161 -15.36 2.65 -1.75
C ALA A 161 -15.01 2.13 -0.34
N GLY A 162 -15.29 0.86 -0.06
CA GLY A 162 -14.93 0.22 1.22
C GLY A 162 -13.42 0.20 1.45
N CYS A 163 -12.63 -0.13 0.41
CA CYS A 163 -11.18 -0.10 0.49
C CYS A 163 -10.65 1.33 0.71
N ALA A 164 -11.18 2.31 -0.01
CA ALA A 164 -10.82 3.71 0.15
C ALA A 164 -11.15 4.25 1.55
N ALA A 165 -12.34 3.93 2.06
CA ALA A 165 -12.75 4.31 3.42
C ALA A 165 -11.85 3.67 4.48
N ALA A 166 -11.47 2.40 4.32
CA ALA A 166 -10.56 1.71 5.24
C ALA A 166 -9.16 2.37 5.27
N VAL A 167 -8.60 2.68 4.10
CA VAL A 167 -7.30 3.37 4.00
C VAL A 167 -7.37 4.77 4.59
N ALA A 168 -8.41 5.54 4.26
CA ALA A 168 -8.61 6.89 4.80
C ALA A 168 -8.76 6.87 6.33
N GLY A 169 -9.60 5.97 6.86
CA GLY A 169 -9.78 5.81 8.31
C GLY A 169 -8.49 5.43 9.03
N ALA A 170 -7.68 4.54 8.44
CA ALA A 170 -6.38 4.17 8.99
C ALA A 170 -5.39 5.34 8.98
N LEU A 171 -5.40 6.18 7.94
CA LEU A 171 -4.56 7.37 7.84
C LEU A 171 -4.98 8.43 8.86
N VAL A 172 -6.28 8.71 9.00
CA VAL A 172 -6.80 9.62 10.02
C VAL A 172 -6.41 9.14 11.43
N ALA A 173 -6.59 7.85 11.72
CA ALA A 173 -6.19 7.28 13.00
C ALA A 173 -4.68 7.44 13.28
N ARG A 174 -3.85 7.29 12.24
CA ARG A 174 -2.39 7.52 12.33
C ARG A 174 -2.07 8.97 12.68
N LEU A 175 -2.70 9.94 12.00
CA LEU A 175 -2.45 11.37 12.23
C LEU A 175 -2.93 11.81 13.62
N VAL A 176 -4.15 11.42 14.02
CA VAL A 176 -4.70 11.75 15.34
C VAL A 176 -3.80 11.26 16.48
N VAL A 177 -3.19 10.08 16.34
CA VAL A 177 -2.31 9.56 17.38
C VAL A 177 -0.92 10.20 17.33
N ALA A 178 -0.42 10.59 16.15
CA ALA A 178 0.81 11.36 16.05
C ALA A 178 0.68 12.70 16.78
N ASP A 179 -0.43 13.43 16.58
CA ASP A 179 -0.70 14.71 17.24
C ASP A 179 -0.80 14.57 18.76
N ARG A 180 -1.46 13.51 19.25
CA ARG A 180 -1.52 13.19 20.68
C ARG A 180 -0.15 12.88 21.30
N HIS A 181 0.74 12.26 20.53
CA HIS A 181 2.10 11.98 20.98
C HIS A 181 2.94 13.26 21.08
N GLU A 182 2.78 14.19 20.14
CA GLU A 182 3.48 15.48 20.18
C GLU A 182 2.99 16.36 21.34
N SER A 183 1.67 16.42 21.57
CA SER A 183 1.10 17.24 22.65
C SER A 183 1.54 16.79 24.05
N THR A 184 1.79 15.49 24.23
CA THR A 184 2.22 14.85 25.49
C THR A 184 3.74 14.72 25.65
N SER A 185 4.52 15.16 24.65
CA SER A 185 5.98 15.07 24.69
C SER A 185 6.59 16.01 25.75
N PRO A 186 7.51 15.53 26.61
CA PRO A 186 8.26 16.37 27.56
C PRO A 186 8.98 17.54 26.87
N LEU A 187 9.42 17.35 25.62
CA LEU A 187 10.05 18.40 24.82
C LEU A 187 9.05 19.47 24.36
N ALA A 188 7.81 19.09 24.06
CA ALA A 188 6.76 20.05 23.73
C ALA A 188 6.34 20.86 24.97
N ALA A 189 6.32 20.23 26.15
CA ALA A 189 6.14 20.92 27.42
C ALA A 189 7.30 21.90 27.71
N ALA A 190 8.56 21.47 27.55
CA ALA A 190 9.74 22.31 27.73
C ALA A 190 9.80 23.46 26.72
N ARG A 191 9.46 23.23 25.44
CA ARG A 191 9.38 24.27 24.42
C ARG A 191 8.33 25.33 24.77
N ARG A 192 7.14 24.91 25.23
CA ARG A 192 6.09 25.82 25.71
C ARG A 192 6.59 26.69 26.86
N GLN A 193 7.24 26.09 27.86
CA GLN A 193 7.83 26.81 28.99
C GLN A 193 8.88 27.84 28.56
N LEU A 194 9.73 27.54 27.58
CA LEU A 194 10.72 28.49 27.04
C LEU A 194 10.05 29.64 26.26
N THR A 195 8.97 29.36 25.51
CA THR A 195 8.25 30.41 24.76
C THR A 195 7.39 31.31 25.65
N THR A 196 6.91 30.82 26.80
CA THR A 196 6.10 31.62 27.74
C THR A 196 6.90 32.21 28.90
N GLY A 197 8.08 31.69 29.20
CA GLY A 197 8.94 32.12 30.32
C GLY A 197 9.96 33.22 29.99
N GLY A 198 10.10 33.63 28.72
CA GLY A 198 11.07 34.64 28.28
C GLY A 198 10.66 36.11 28.47
N VAL A 199 9.59 36.39 29.21
CA VAL A 199 9.14 37.76 29.53
C VAL A 199 9.05 37.90 31.05
N ARG A 200 10.19 38.05 31.71
CA ARG A 200 10.32 38.72 33.01
C ARG A 200 11.70 39.35 33.12
#